data_AF-A0A2R4TMA9-F1
#
_entry.id   AF-A0A2R4TMA9-F1
#
_cell.length_a   1.000
_cell.length_b   1.000
_cell.length_c   1.000
_cell.angle_alpha   90.00
_cell.angle_beta   90.00
_cell.angle_gamma   90.00
#
_symmetry.space_group_name_H-M   'P 1'
#
loop_
_entity.id
_entity.type
_entity.pdbx_description
1 polymer ?
#
loop_
_entity_poly.entity_id
_entity_poly.type
_entity_poly.pdbx_seq_one_letter_code
_entity_poly.pdbx_strand_id
1 'polypeptide(L)'
;MLNWETVATSMLTSGGILFAAYKIWFQRRLEDHKFSLQNNGKLFELELKALEEFGGITQEILRGDLGVATPLSAQEIFIIKAYENEKVLNTFVKKSSHIVSSEIITKFDSLIENYKKLQSQTKDYRSHNTGYGGGRYNAYNNLPQELLDIAESYRIETQNVYESFKADVFKRAGR
;
A
#
# COMPACT_ATOMS: atom_id res chain seq x y z
N MET A 1 -67.30 0.49 36.19
CA MET A 1 -66.49 1.74 36.18
C MET A 1 -65.07 1.35 35.86
N LEU A 2 -64.47 1.90 34.79
CA LEU A 2 -63.06 1.67 34.46
C LEU A 2 -62.19 2.43 35.48
N ASN A 3 -61.29 1.74 36.18
CA ASN A 3 -60.43 2.40 37.17
C ASN A 3 -59.31 3.15 36.44
N TRP A 4 -59.51 4.46 36.27
CA TRP A 4 -58.59 5.35 35.56
C TRP A 4 -57.19 5.41 36.21
N GLU A 5 -57.06 5.17 37.52
CA GLU A 5 -55.76 5.07 38.19
C GLU A 5 -54.97 3.85 37.73
N THR A 6 -55.63 2.71 37.52
CA THR A 6 -54.99 1.48 37.01
C THR A 6 -54.57 1.62 35.54
N VAL A 7 -55.37 2.33 34.74
CA VAL A 7 -55.05 2.63 33.33
C VAL A 7 -53.90 3.63 33.22
N ALA A 8 -53.89 4.68 34.05
CA ALA A 8 -52.80 5.66 34.08
C ALA A 8 -51.48 5.04 34.56
N THR A 9 -51.52 4.19 35.60
CA THR A 9 -50.34 3.49 36.13
C THR A 9 -49.80 2.47 35.11
N SER A 10 -50.68 1.78 34.40
CA SER A 10 -50.34 0.88 33.28
C SER A 10 -49.71 1.63 32.11
N MET A 11 -50.25 2.79 31.69
CA MET A 11 -49.68 3.61 30.62
C MET A 11 -48.34 4.25 31.00
N LEU A 12 -48.17 4.70 32.25
CA LEU A 12 -46.90 5.24 32.76
C LEU A 12 -45.81 4.19 32.87
N THR A 13 -46.13 2.98 33.31
CA THR A 13 -45.16 1.88 33.43
C THR A 13 -44.85 1.24 32.09
N SER A 14 -45.85 0.92 31.25
CA SER A 14 -45.62 0.31 29.94
C SER A 14 -45.01 1.28 28.91
N GLY A 15 -45.46 2.55 28.90
CA GLY A 15 -44.91 3.60 28.04
C GLY A 15 -43.49 4.02 28.47
N GLY A 16 -43.22 4.09 29.78
CA GLY A 16 -41.88 4.35 30.31
C GLY A 16 -40.87 3.25 29.98
N ILE A 17 -41.29 1.97 30.05
CA ILE A 17 -40.45 0.83 29.68
C ILE A 17 -40.16 0.81 28.17
N LEU A 18 -41.16 1.08 27.32
CA LEU A 18 -40.98 1.19 25.87
C LEU A 18 -40.04 2.33 25.49
N PHE A 19 -40.17 3.49 26.13
CA PHE A 19 -39.28 4.63 25.90
C PHE A 19 -37.84 4.35 26.36
N ALA A 20 -37.67 3.71 27.52
CA ALA A 20 -36.36 3.30 28.02
C ALA A 20 -35.68 2.27 27.10
N ALA A 21 -36.44 1.27 26.62
CA ALA A 21 -35.94 0.28 25.67
C ALA A 21 -35.52 0.90 24.34
N TYR A 22 -36.32 1.84 23.80
CA TYR A 22 -35.97 2.59 22.59
C TYR A 22 -34.71 3.44 22.79
N LYS A 23 -34.59 4.12 23.93
CA LYS A 23 -33.41 4.92 24.26
C LYS A 23 -32.13 4.08 24.29
N ILE A 24 -32.18 2.89 24.93
CA ILE A 24 -31.03 1.96 24.98
C ILE A 24 -30.67 1.44 23.59
N TRP A 25 -31.67 1.07 22.78
CA TRP A 25 -31.45 0.64 21.39
C TRP A 25 -30.79 1.74 20.55
N PHE A 26 -31.29 2.98 20.66
CA PHE A 26 -30.75 4.12 19.91
C PHE A 26 -29.33 4.49 20.37
N GLN A 27 -29.06 4.45 21.67
CA GLN A 27 -27.71 4.67 22.22
C GLN A 27 -26.71 3.62 21.73
N ARG A 28 -27.10 2.34 21.73
CA ARG A 28 -26.27 1.28 21.12
C ARG A 28 -26.01 1.54 19.64
N ARG A 29 -27.03 1.96 18.88
CA ARG A 29 -26.89 2.31 17.47
C ARG A 29 -25.91 3.47 17.25
N LEU A 30 -25.95 4.49 18.10
CA LEU A 30 -25.02 5.61 18.07
C LEU A 30 -23.60 5.19 18.44
N GLU A 31 -23.44 4.32 19.43
CA GLU A 31 -22.13 3.76 19.81
C GLU A 31 -21.55 2.90 18.69
N ASP A 32 -22.35 2.02 18.08
CA ASP A 32 -21.96 1.23 16.91
C ASP A 32 -21.52 2.14 15.75
N HIS A 33 -22.29 3.21 15.48
CA HIS A 33 -21.99 4.15 14.41
C HIS A 33 -20.73 4.98 14.73
N LYS A 34 -20.52 5.36 15.99
CA LYS A 34 -19.29 6.03 16.44
C LYS A 34 -18.08 5.12 16.32
N PHE A 35 -18.22 3.84 16.69
CA PHE A 35 -17.16 2.84 16.58
C PHE A 35 -16.80 2.58 15.11
N SER A 36 -17.82 2.51 14.23
CA SER A 36 -17.65 2.43 12.78
C SER A 36 -16.90 3.64 12.23
N LEU A 37 -17.29 4.86 12.61
CA LEU A 37 -16.59 6.08 12.21
C LEU A 37 -15.14 6.14 12.71
N GLN A 38 -14.88 5.71 13.95
CA GLN A 38 -13.54 5.63 14.51
C GLN A 38 -12.66 4.59 13.81
N ASN A 39 -13.22 3.43 13.48
CA ASN A 39 -12.52 2.39 12.72
C ASN A 39 -12.21 2.85 11.29
N ASN A 40 -13.16 3.51 10.63
CA ASN A 40 -12.94 4.09 9.30
C ASN A 40 -11.89 5.21 9.33
N GLY A 41 -11.87 6.04 10.38
CA GLY A 41 -10.84 7.06 10.58
C GLY A 41 -9.44 6.46 10.73
N LYS A 42 -9.30 5.40 11.54
CA LYS A 42 -8.03 4.68 11.68
C LYS A 42 -7.60 3.98 10.38
N LEU A 43 -8.53 3.41 9.63
CA LEU A 43 -8.26 2.81 8.34
C LEU A 43 -7.73 3.86 7.35
N PHE A 44 -8.38 5.02 7.31
CA PHE A 44 -7.97 6.15 6.47
C PHE A 44 -6.58 6.69 6.83
N GLU A 45 -6.24 6.78 8.13
CA GLU A 45 -4.89 7.15 8.57
C GLU A 45 -3.82 6.14 8.13
N LEU A 46 -4.12 4.84 8.23
CA LEU A 46 -3.22 3.77 7.76
C LEU A 46 -3.05 3.80 6.23
N GLU A 47 -4.14 4.04 5.50
CA GLU A 47 -4.15 4.21 4.05
C GLU A 47 -3.33 5.42 3.60
N LEU A 48 -3.46 6.56 4.28
CA LEU A 48 -2.65 7.76 4.02
C LEU A 48 -1.17 7.51 4.30
N LYS A 49 -0.85 6.87 5.44
CA LYS A 49 0.52 6.53 5.79
C LYS A 49 1.13 5.56 4.77
N ALA A 50 0.35 4.61 4.27
CA ALA A 50 0.78 3.72 3.21
C ALA A 50 1.03 4.49 1.91
N LEU A 51 0.17 5.42 1.51
CA LEU A 51 0.41 6.28 0.34
C LEU A 51 1.66 7.16 0.50
N GLU A 52 1.93 7.68 1.70
CA GLU A 52 3.11 8.50 1.99
C GLU A 52 4.41 7.67 1.95
N GLU A 53 4.46 6.55 2.68
CA GLU A 53 5.59 5.61 2.64
C GLU A 53 5.83 5.14 1.20
N PHE A 54 4.76 4.93 0.43
CA PHE A 54 4.87 4.42 -0.93
C PHE A 54 5.17 5.47 -1.99
N GLY A 55 4.77 6.72 -1.79
CA GLY A 55 5.20 7.86 -2.60
C GLY A 55 6.71 8.08 -2.49
N GLY A 56 7.27 7.96 -1.29
CA GLY A 56 8.72 8.00 -1.06
C GLY A 56 9.45 6.85 -1.76
N ILE A 57 8.92 5.63 -1.62
CA ILE A 57 9.46 4.44 -2.28
C ILE A 57 9.43 4.58 -3.81
N THR A 58 8.34 5.08 -4.37
CA THR A 58 8.20 5.28 -5.83
C THR A 58 9.23 6.28 -6.33
N GLN A 59 9.40 7.41 -5.62
CA GLN A 59 10.42 8.38 -5.96
C GLN A 59 11.83 7.81 -5.85
N GLU A 60 12.12 6.96 -4.85
CA GLU A 60 13.43 6.31 -4.69
C GLU A 60 13.69 5.25 -5.76
N ILE A 61 12.71 4.38 -6.04
CA ILE A 61 12.81 3.27 -7.01
C ILE A 61 12.95 3.81 -8.44
N LEU A 62 12.22 4.88 -8.76
CA LEU A 62 12.26 5.53 -10.07
C LEU A 62 13.27 6.67 -10.14
N ARG A 63 14.00 6.95 -9.06
CA ARG A 63 15.04 7.98 -9.06
C ARG A 63 16.14 7.58 -10.04
N GLY A 64 16.23 8.33 -11.13
CA GLY A 64 17.23 8.15 -12.17
C GLY A 64 18.60 8.75 -11.85
N ASP A 65 18.97 8.94 -10.58
CA ASP A 65 20.27 9.51 -10.22
C ASP A 65 20.91 8.71 -9.08
N LEU A 66 22.11 8.20 -9.35
CA LEU A 66 22.97 7.49 -8.42
C LEU A 66 24.12 8.36 -7.88
N GLY A 67 24.19 9.65 -8.28
CA GLY A 67 25.25 10.58 -7.91
C GLY A 67 26.60 10.20 -8.53
N VAL A 68 26.58 9.68 -9.77
CA VAL A 68 27.75 9.16 -10.46
C VAL A 68 28.26 10.15 -11.51
N ALA A 69 29.58 10.20 -11.71
CA ALA A 69 30.20 11.13 -12.65
C ALA A 69 29.86 10.83 -14.12
N THR A 70 29.62 9.57 -14.45
CA THR A 70 29.20 9.14 -15.79
C THR A 70 27.67 9.06 -15.83
N PRO A 71 26.99 9.72 -16.78
CA PRO A 71 25.55 9.61 -16.91
C PRO A 71 25.17 8.17 -17.26
N LEU A 72 24.27 7.58 -16.46
CA LEU A 72 23.68 6.27 -16.69
C LEU A 72 22.28 6.44 -17.26
N SER A 73 21.86 5.52 -18.12
CA SER A 73 20.48 5.45 -18.59
C SER A 73 19.54 5.03 -17.45
N ALA A 74 18.25 5.35 -17.61
CA ALA A 74 17.23 4.98 -16.62
C ALA A 74 17.13 3.45 -16.43
N GLN A 75 17.35 2.69 -17.51
CA GLN A 75 17.36 1.23 -17.52
C GLN A 75 18.54 0.69 -16.71
N GLU A 76 19.75 1.25 -16.91
CA GLU A 76 20.94 0.86 -16.13
C GLU A 76 20.74 1.15 -14.65
N ILE A 77 20.21 2.33 -14.31
CA ILE A 77 19.93 2.69 -12.93
C ILE A 77 18.89 1.74 -12.32
N PHE A 78 17.86 1.39 -13.07
CA PHE A 78 16.84 0.43 -12.63
C PHE A 78 17.45 -0.94 -12.34
N ILE A 79 18.33 -1.45 -13.22
CA ILE A 79 19.08 -2.70 -13.01
C ILE A 79 19.95 -2.62 -11.76
N ILE A 80 20.72 -1.53 -11.60
CA ILE A 80 21.64 -1.33 -10.48
C ILE A 80 20.88 -1.33 -9.14
N LYS A 81 19.69 -0.73 -9.11
CA LYS A 81 18.87 -0.62 -7.90
C LYS A 81 17.95 -1.82 -7.69
N ALA A 82 17.88 -2.80 -8.61
CA ALA A 82 16.94 -3.91 -8.55
C ALA A 82 16.97 -4.67 -7.20
N TYR A 83 18.15 -4.88 -6.60
CA TYR A 83 18.29 -5.50 -5.27
C TYR A 83 17.72 -4.66 -4.12
N GLU A 84 17.93 -3.35 -4.15
CA GLU A 84 17.41 -2.42 -3.14
C GLU A 84 15.88 -2.32 -3.28
N ASN A 85 15.42 -2.14 -4.51
CA ASN A 85 14.01 -2.02 -4.85
C ASN A 85 13.21 -3.26 -4.45
N GLU A 86 13.74 -4.47 -4.70
CA GLU A 86 13.11 -5.72 -4.27
C GLU A 86 12.91 -5.80 -2.75
N LYS A 87 13.93 -5.40 -1.96
CA LYS A 87 13.84 -5.41 -0.49
C LYS A 87 12.82 -4.40 0.02
N VAL A 88 12.82 -3.21 -0.57
CA VAL A 88 11.89 -2.13 -0.24
C VAL A 88 10.45 -2.57 -0.53
N LEU A 89 10.19 -3.13 -1.72
CA LEU A 89 8.88 -3.63 -2.11
C LEU A 89 8.40 -4.78 -1.21
N ASN A 90 9.26 -5.77 -0.93
CA ASN A 90 8.93 -6.85 0.00
C ASN A 90 8.53 -6.32 1.38
N THR A 91 9.27 -5.32 1.89
CA THR A 91 8.98 -4.72 3.21
C THR A 91 7.66 -3.98 3.18
N PHE A 92 7.40 -3.23 2.11
CA PHE A 92 6.15 -2.53 1.92
C PHE A 92 4.96 -3.48 1.89
N VAL A 93 4.98 -4.51 1.03
CA VAL A 93 3.87 -5.48 0.92
C VAL A 93 3.58 -6.14 2.26
N LYS A 94 4.61 -6.54 3.01
CA LYS A 94 4.43 -7.10 4.35
C LYS A 94 3.71 -6.13 5.28
N LYS A 95 4.09 -4.86 5.28
CA LYS A 95 3.48 -3.83 6.13
C LYS A 95 2.07 -3.46 5.67
N SER A 96 1.82 -3.36 4.37
CA SER A 96 0.55 -2.87 3.81
C SER A 96 -0.47 -3.98 3.54
N SER A 97 -0.11 -5.26 3.65
CA SER A 97 -0.99 -6.41 3.35
C SER A 97 -2.38 -6.39 3.98
N HIS A 98 -2.55 -5.71 5.12
CA HIS A 98 -3.82 -5.60 5.84
C HIS A 98 -4.76 -4.52 5.29
N ILE A 99 -4.26 -3.59 4.47
CA ILE A 99 -5.04 -2.48 3.88
C ILE A 99 -5.21 -2.60 2.37
N VAL A 100 -4.37 -3.37 1.68
CA VAL A 100 -4.48 -3.58 0.22
C VAL A 100 -5.37 -4.76 -0.14
N SER A 101 -5.95 -4.72 -1.34
CA SER A 101 -6.65 -5.88 -1.91
C SER A 101 -5.68 -7.00 -2.29
N SER A 102 -6.20 -8.23 -2.29
CA SER A 102 -5.45 -9.41 -2.76
C SER A 102 -4.99 -9.29 -4.21
N GLU A 103 -5.76 -8.60 -5.05
CA GLU A 103 -5.38 -8.30 -6.44
C GLU A 103 -4.10 -7.44 -6.50
N ILE A 104 -4.03 -6.39 -5.68
CA ILE A 104 -2.86 -5.53 -5.63
C ILE A 104 -1.66 -6.26 -5.00
N ILE A 105 -1.88 -7.08 -3.97
CA ILE A 105 -0.82 -7.94 -3.40
C ILE A 105 -0.23 -8.84 -4.49
N THR A 106 -1.08 -9.48 -5.31
CA THR A 106 -0.63 -10.35 -6.40
C THR A 106 0.18 -9.59 -7.45
N LYS A 107 -0.21 -8.35 -7.78
CA LYS A 107 0.57 -7.48 -8.67
C LYS A 107 1.95 -7.14 -8.10
N PHE A 108 2.05 -6.87 -6.80
CA PHE A 108 3.36 -6.66 -6.16
C PHE A 108 4.21 -7.90 -6.09
N ASP A 109 3.63 -9.06 -5.81
CA ASP A 109 4.36 -10.33 -5.79
C ASP A 109 4.95 -10.62 -7.18
N SER A 110 4.17 -10.39 -8.25
CA SER A 110 4.65 -10.48 -9.63
C SER A 110 5.82 -9.52 -9.89
N LEU A 111 5.70 -8.28 -9.42
CA LEU A 111 6.74 -7.28 -9.55
C LEU A 111 8.04 -7.72 -8.87
N ILE A 112 7.95 -8.22 -7.63
CA ILE A 112 9.09 -8.73 -6.85
C ILE A 112 9.77 -9.89 -7.59
N GLU A 113 9.00 -10.81 -8.17
CA GLU A 113 9.55 -11.90 -8.98
C GLU A 113 10.26 -11.37 -10.24
N ASN A 114 9.75 -10.33 -10.88
CA ASN A 114 10.41 -9.67 -12.01
C ASN A 114 11.76 -9.04 -11.61
N TYR A 115 11.83 -8.39 -10.43
CA TYR A 115 13.11 -7.90 -9.90
C TYR A 115 14.11 -9.05 -9.66
N LYS A 116 13.69 -10.17 -9.07
CA LYS A 116 14.56 -11.33 -8.85
C LYS A 116 15.06 -11.93 -10.16
N LYS A 117 14.20 -12.03 -11.17
CA LYS A 117 14.58 -12.49 -12.52
C LYS A 117 15.62 -11.56 -13.13
N LEU A 118 15.40 -10.26 -13.08
CA LEU A 118 16.33 -9.26 -13.60
C LEU A 118 17.69 -9.34 -12.90
N GLN A 119 17.72 -9.51 -11.58
CA GLN A 119 18.95 -9.71 -10.81
C GLN A 119 19.70 -10.98 -11.25
N SER A 120 18.97 -12.09 -11.44
CA SER A 120 19.56 -13.35 -11.90
C SER A 120 20.18 -13.21 -13.29
N GLN A 121 19.45 -12.60 -14.22
CA GLN A 121 19.88 -12.40 -15.62
C GLN A 121 21.05 -11.42 -15.77
N THR A 122 21.18 -10.46 -14.85
CA THR A 122 22.24 -9.44 -14.89
C THR A 122 23.50 -9.84 -14.12
N LYS A 123 23.47 -10.95 -13.38
CA LYS A 123 24.54 -11.39 -12.47
C LYS A 123 25.90 -11.53 -13.17
N ASP A 124 25.92 -12.10 -14.37
CA ASP A 124 27.15 -12.39 -15.11
C ASP A 124 27.79 -11.12 -15.72
N TYR A 125 27.04 -10.02 -15.77
CA TYR A 125 27.51 -8.73 -16.28
C TYR A 125 28.11 -7.85 -15.18
N ARG A 126 28.09 -8.29 -13.93
CA ARG A 126 28.59 -7.51 -12.79
C ARG A 126 30.10 -7.26 -12.92
N SER A 127 30.50 -5.99 -12.83
CA SER A 127 31.91 -5.63 -12.73
C SER A 127 32.45 -6.05 -11.37
N HIS A 128 33.60 -6.72 -11.38
CA HIS A 128 34.24 -7.22 -10.15
C HIS A 128 35.01 -6.13 -9.40
N ASN A 129 35.46 -5.09 -10.11
CA ASN A 129 36.38 -4.08 -9.58
C ASN A 129 35.79 -2.66 -9.60
N THR A 130 34.55 -2.51 -10.05
CA THR A 130 33.90 -1.20 -10.22
C THR A 130 32.54 -1.20 -9.53
N GLY A 131 32.24 -0.12 -8.82
CA GLY A 131 30.95 0.10 -8.19
C GLY A 131 30.61 1.58 -8.13
N TYR A 132 29.33 1.86 -7.93
CA TYR A 132 28.80 3.23 -7.80
C TYR A 132 28.53 3.58 -6.33
N GLY A 133 28.48 4.88 -6.01
CA GLY A 133 28.20 5.36 -4.66
C GLY A 133 29.18 4.86 -3.60
N GLY A 134 30.48 4.83 -3.90
CA GLY A 134 31.52 4.37 -2.96
C GLY A 134 31.50 2.85 -2.69
N GLY A 135 30.98 2.05 -3.64
CA GLY A 135 30.88 0.59 -3.49
C GLY A 135 29.52 0.11 -2.97
N ARG A 136 28.57 1.02 -2.74
CA ARG A 136 27.18 0.69 -2.36
C ARG A 136 26.45 -0.07 -3.46
N TYR A 137 26.77 0.22 -4.71
CA TYR A 137 26.07 -0.30 -5.89
C TYR A 137 27.03 -1.02 -6.82
N ASN A 138 26.56 -2.10 -7.42
CA ASN A 138 27.32 -2.83 -8.43
C ASN A 138 27.35 -2.05 -9.74
N ALA A 139 28.53 -1.95 -10.36
CA ALA A 139 28.58 -1.60 -11.77
C ALA A 139 28.36 -2.85 -12.62
N TYR A 140 27.87 -2.66 -13.84
CA TYR A 140 27.65 -3.71 -14.82
C TYR A 140 28.38 -3.33 -16.11
N ASN A 141 29.02 -4.31 -16.75
CA ASN A 141 29.76 -4.13 -17.98
C ASN A 141 29.02 -4.82 -19.12
N ASN A 142 28.94 -4.15 -20.28
CA ASN A 142 28.41 -4.73 -21.52
C ASN A 142 27.00 -5.32 -21.36
N LEU A 143 26.07 -4.61 -20.69
CA LEU A 143 24.69 -5.04 -20.61
C LEU A 143 24.10 -5.13 -22.03
N PRO A 144 23.55 -6.28 -22.44
CA PRO A 144 22.93 -6.44 -23.75
C PRO A 144 21.63 -5.62 -23.82
N GLN A 145 21.31 -5.14 -25.02
CA GLN A 145 20.11 -4.33 -25.25
C GLN A 145 18.83 -5.05 -24.79
N GLU A 146 18.75 -6.37 -24.96
CA GLU A 146 17.62 -7.18 -24.48
C GLU A 146 17.36 -7.02 -22.98
N LEU A 147 18.41 -6.95 -22.15
CA LEU A 147 18.25 -6.75 -20.71
C LEU A 147 17.85 -5.30 -20.37
N LEU A 148 18.30 -4.33 -21.17
CA LEU A 148 17.86 -2.94 -21.03
C LEU A 148 16.38 -2.79 -21.39
N ASP A 149 15.92 -3.48 -22.42
CA ASP A 149 14.51 -3.47 -22.85
C ASP A 149 13.61 -4.16 -21.80
N ILE A 150 14.06 -5.28 -21.23
CA ILE A 150 13.38 -5.95 -20.11
C ILE A 150 13.31 -5.02 -18.89
N ALA A 151 14.41 -4.35 -18.55
CA ALA A 151 14.45 -3.40 -17.45
C ALA A 151 13.47 -2.25 -17.66
N GLU A 152 13.35 -1.72 -18.88
CA GLU A 152 12.37 -0.68 -19.20
C GLU A 152 10.93 -1.20 -19.07
N SER A 153 10.65 -2.40 -19.56
CA SER A 153 9.34 -3.04 -19.40
C SER A 153 8.95 -3.16 -17.93
N TYR A 154 9.87 -3.66 -17.08
CA TYR A 154 9.64 -3.78 -15.64
C TYR A 154 9.53 -2.43 -14.93
N ARG A 155 10.22 -1.40 -15.41
CA ARG A 155 10.09 -0.03 -14.90
C ARG A 155 8.69 0.53 -15.18
N ILE A 156 8.17 0.32 -16.39
CA ILE A 156 6.81 0.72 -16.76
C ILE A 156 5.77 -0.07 -15.97
N GLU A 157 5.94 -1.39 -15.84
CA GLU A 157 5.07 -2.24 -15.03
C GLU A 157 5.05 -1.78 -13.57
N THR A 158 6.22 -1.47 -13.02
CA THR A 158 6.37 -0.90 -11.67
C THR A 158 5.51 0.35 -11.51
N GLN A 159 5.56 1.29 -12.46
CA GLN A 159 4.69 2.48 -12.46
C GLN A 159 3.19 2.11 -12.51
N ASN A 160 2.80 1.16 -13.35
CA ASN A 160 1.40 0.77 -13.50
C ASN A 160 0.83 0.10 -12.24
N VAL A 161 1.65 -0.71 -11.56
CA VAL A 161 1.28 -1.30 -10.27
C VAL A 161 1.14 -0.22 -9.20
N TYR A 162 1.99 0.81 -9.21
CA TYR A 162 1.86 1.96 -8.31
C TYR A 162 0.56 2.72 -8.50
N GLU A 163 0.18 3.05 -9.73
CA GLU A 163 -1.09 3.73 -10.00
C GLU A 163 -2.28 2.85 -9.62
N SER A 164 -2.19 1.53 -9.83
CA SER A 164 -3.23 0.58 -9.40
C SER A 164 -3.38 0.54 -7.88
N PHE A 165 -2.28 0.51 -7.13
CA PHE A 165 -2.29 0.56 -5.67
C PHE A 165 -2.97 1.84 -5.18
N LYS A 166 -2.56 2.98 -5.73
CA LYS A 166 -3.11 4.29 -5.39
C LYS A 166 -4.62 4.33 -5.61
N ALA A 167 -5.09 3.81 -6.75
CA ALA A 167 -6.52 3.73 -7.06
C ALA A 167 -7.29 2.81 -6.08
N ASP A 168 -6.73 1.65 -5.71
CA ASP A 168 -7.36 0.73 -4.74
C ASP A 168 -7.49 1.36 -3.36
N VAL A 169 -6.45 2.07 -2.90
CA VAL A 169 -6.49 2.79 -1.63
C VAL A 169 -7.56 3.89 -1.65
N PHE A 170 -7.64 4.71 -2.70
CA PHE A 170 -8.68 5.75 -2.78
C PHE A 170 -10.09 5.15 -2.81
N LYS A 171 -10.30 4.09 -3.58
CA LYS A 171 -11.59 3.40 -3.66
C LYS A 171 -12.03 2.85 -2.30
N ARG A 172 -11.11 2.27 -1.53
CA ARG A 172 -11.37 1.73 -0.18
C ARG A 172 -11.65 2.82 0.85
N ALA A 173 -10.98 3.98 0.71
CA ALA A 173 -11.26 5.19 1.48
C ALA A 173 -12.62 5.84 1.16
N GLY A 174 -13.39 5.28 0.21
CA GLY A 174 -14.69 5.82 -0.21
C GLY A 174 -14.58 7.05 -1.12
N ARG A 175 -13.48 7.19 -1.86
CA ARG A 175 -13.21 8.27 -2.81
C ARG A 175 -13.14 7.76 -4.25
#